data_AF-A0A167VTM7-F1
#
_entry.id   AF-A0A167VTM7-F1
#
_cell.length_a   1.000
_cell.length_b   1.000
_cell.length_c   1.000
_cell.angle_alpha   90.00
_cell.angle_beta   90.00
_cell.angle_gamma   90.00
#
_symmetry.space_group_name_H-M   'P 1'
#
loop_
_entity.id
_entity.type
_entity.pdbx_description
1 polymer ?
#
loop_
_entity_poly.entity_id
_entity_poly.type
_entity_poly.pdbx_seq_one_letter_code
_entity_poly.pdbx_strand_id
1 'polypeptide(L)'
;MEMTFACKKCKKCFRKDVSEFEESDEYCPHCDNHFVIDAVTPKPALQVEGEDARIDARMIKDERIREKELRTIFDVEEAPNKLG
;
A
#
# COMPACT_ATOMS: atom_id res chain seq x y z
N MET A 1 -0.98 8.63 -35.02
CA MET A 1 -0.27 9.55 -34.09
C MET A 1 0.91 8.76 -33.58
N GLU A 2 2.11 9.08 -34.05
CA GLU A 2 3.28 8.21 -33.86
C GLU A 2 3.97 8.55 -32.53
N MET A 3 4.14 7.54 -31.66
CA MET A 3 4.87 7.64 -30.40
C MET A 3 6.06 6.68 -30.38
N THR A 4 7.19 7.14 -29.85
CA THR A 4 8.38 6.32 -29.61
C THR A 4 8.39 5.80 -28.17
N PHE A 5 8.44 4.47 -28.02
CA PHE A 5 8.52 3.79 -26.73
C PHE A 5 9.84 3.05 -26.58
N ALA A 6 10.28 2.86 -25.34
CA ALA A 6 11.45 2.05 -24.99
C ALA A 6 11.02 0.86 -24.14
N CYS A 7 11.34 -0.35 -24.58
CA CYS A 7 10.96 -1.56 -23.83
C CYS A 7 11.86 -1.76 -22.61
N LYS A 8 11.25 -2.00 -21.44
CA LYS A 8 11.98 -2.24 -20.19
C LYS A 8 12.80 -3.54 -20.18
N LYS A 9 12.34 -4.57 -20.91
CA LYS A 9 12.98 -5.90 -20.94
C LYS A 9 14.16 -5.96 -21.92
N CYS A 10 13.98 -5.50 -23.16
CA CYS A 10 15.01 -5.59 -24.20
C CYS A 10 15.78 -4.28 -24.46
N LYS A 11 15.37 -3.16 -23.84
CA LYS A 11 15.97 -1.82 -23.99
C LYS A 11 16.00 -1.29 -25.43
N LYS A 12 15.29 -1.94 -26.36
CA LYS A 12 15.14 -1.47 -27.74
C LYS A 12 14.03 -0.43 -27.82
N CYS A 13 14.28 0.63 -28.58
CA CYS A 13 13.29 1.65 -28.90
C CYS A 13 12.48 1.19 -30.11
N PHE A 14 11.16 1.34 -30.04
CA PHE A 14 10.25 1.06 -31.16
C PHE A 14 9.27 2.22 -31.35
N ARG A 15 8.77 2.35 -32.57
CA ARG A 15 7.78 3.36 -32.96
C ARG A 15 6.43 2.68 -33.07
N LYS A 16 5.38 3.38 -32.64
CA LYS A 16 4.02 2.86 -32.64
C LYS A 16 3.03 3.95 -32.98
N ASP A 17 2.12 3.66 -33.89
CA ASP A 17 0.97 4.51 -34.13
C ASP A 17 -0.10 4.24 -33.08
N VAL A 18 -0.49 5.28 -32.34
CA VAL A 18 -1.45 5.22 -31.22
C VAL A 18 -2.86 5.64 -31.67
N SER A 19 -3.07 5.81 -32.98
CA SER A 19 -4.38 6.19 -33.53
C SER A 19 -5.34 5.00 -33.64
N GLU A 20 -4.80 3.79 -33.81
CA GLU A 20 -5.55 2.54 -33.84
C GLU A 20 -4.90 1.65 -32.78
N PHE A 21 -5.68 1.12 -31.85
CA PHE A 21 -5.18 0.36 -30.71
C PHE A 21 -5.78 -1.05 -30.77
N GLU A 22 -4.98 -2.04 -31.15
CA GLU A 22 -5.38 -3.44 -31.27
C GLU A 22 -4.80 -4.30 -30.12
N GLU A 23 -5.32 -5.48 -29.81
CA GLU A 23 -4.77 -6.31 -28.69
C GLU A 23 -3.32 -6.77 -28.95
N SER A 24 -2.94 -6.97 -30.21
CA SER A 24 -1.56 -7.23 -30.62
C SER A 24 -0.63 -6.09 -30.24
N ASP A 25 -1.20 -4.89 -30.05
CA ASP A 25 -0.45 -3.70 -29.78
C ASP A 25 0.01 -3.55 -28.34
N GLU A 26 -0.41 -4.43 -27.44
CA GLU A 26 -0.02 -4.38 -26.03
C GLU A 26 1.41 -4.88 -25.77
N TYR A 27 2.04 -5.50 -26.78
CA TYR A 27 3.33 -6.16 -26.67
C TYR A 27 4.43 -5.42 -27.41
N CYS A 28 5.66 -5.52 -26.88
CA CYS A 28 6.84 -5.04 -27.56
C CYS A 28 7.21 -5.98 -28.73
N PRO A 29 7.37 -5.48 -29.98
CA PRO A 29 7.63 -6.28 -31.17
C PRO A 29 8.99 -7.01 -31.16
N HIS A 30 9.85 -6.73 -30.17
CA HIS A 30 11.18 -7.32 -30.09
C HIS A 30 11.31 -8.45 -29.06
N CYS A 31 10.42 -8.54 -28.07
CA CYS A 31 10.59 -9.49 -26.97
C CYS A 31 9.29 -9.89 -26.27
N ASP A 32 8.13 -9.54 -26.84
CA ASP A 32 6.81 -9.87 -26.30
C ASP A 32 6.59 -9.39 -24.86
N ASN A 33 7.26 -8.30 -24.49
CA ASN A 33 6.99 -7.67 -23.19
C ASN A 33 5.70 -6.85 -23.29
N HIS A 34 4.68 -7.26 -22.55
CA HIS A 34 3.46 -6.49 -22.33
C HIS A 34 3.80 -5.15 -21.66
N PHE A 35 3.47 -4.05 -22.30
CA PHE A 35 3.83 -2.70 -21.83
C PHE A 35 2.64 -1.88 -21.35
N VAL A 36 1.41 -2.36 -21.61
CA VAL A 36 0.19 -1.78 -21.04
C VAL A 36 0.05 -2.30 -19.62
N ILE A 37 -0.09 -1.41 -18.65
CA ILE A 37 -0.21 -1.79 -17.24
C ILE A 37 -1.59 -1.34 -16.76
N ASP A 38 -2.29 -2.23 -16.07
CA ASP A 38 -3.58 -1.91 -15.48
C ASP A 38 -3.48 -0.71 -14.53
N ALA A 39 -4.47 0.17 -14.61
CA ALA A 39 -4.57 1.29 -13.71
C ALA A 39 -4.74 0.79 -12.26
N VAL A 40 -3.74 1.03 -11.41
CA VAL A 40 -3.82 0.69 -10.00
C VAL A 40 -4.76 1.67 -9.30
N THR A 41 -5.87 1.16 -8.75
CA THR A 41 -6.77 1.98 -7.93
C THR A 41 -6.13 2.25 -6.57
N PRO A 42 -6.11 3.52 -6.10
CA PRO A 42 -5.57 3.83 -4.78
C PRO A 42 -6.47 3.19 -3.72
N LYS A 43 -5.94 2.20 -3.00
CA LYS A 43 -6.62 1.61 -1.85
C LYS A 43 -6.46 2.55 -0.65
N PRO A 44 -7.53 2.87 0.11
CA PRO A 44 -7.40 3.65 1.32
C PRO A 44 -6.52 2.87 2.31
N ALA A 45 -5.31 3.37 2.56
CA ALA A 45 -4.39 2.83 3.56
C ALA A 45 -4.35 3.79 4.75
N LEU A 46 -4.71 3.31 5.94
CA LEU A 46 -4.49 4.05 7.18
C LEU A 46 -3.00 3.93 7.53
N GLN A 47 -2.21 4.95 7.20
CA GLN A 47 -0.82 5.04 7.62
C GLN A 47 -0.78 5.74 8.98
N VAL A 48 -0.13 5.10 9.96
CA VAL A 48 0.12 5.70 11.27
C VAL A 48 1.52 6.32 11.21
N GLU A 49 1.59 7.64 11.17
CA GLU A 49 2.86 8.36 11.25
C GLU A 49 3.38 8.30 12.69
N GLY A 50 4.53 7.65 12.88
CA GLY A 50 5.28 7.68 14.14
C GLY A 50 6.50 8.58 13.99
N GLU A 51 6.71 9.49 14.94
CA GLU A 51 7.96 10.24 15.05
C GLU A 51 9.14 9.31 15.43
N ASP A 52 10.36 9.84 15.53
CA ASP A 52 11.54 9.06 15.92
C ASP A 52 11.26 8.31 17.24
N ALA A 53 11.38 6.99 17.18
CA ALA A 53 11.21 6.03 18.28
C ALA A 53 12.00 6.39 19.56
N ARG A 54 13.09 7.17 19.43
CA ARG A 54 13.91 7.63 20.57
C ARG A 54 13.35 8.87 21.25
N ILE A 55 12.53 9.65 20.56
CA ILE A 55 11.88 10.87 21.06
C ILE A 55 10.50 10.52 21.59
N ASP A 56 9.75 9.68 20.87
CA ASP A 56 8.42 9.24 21.25
C ASP A 56 8.28 7.71 21.23
N ALA A 57 8.34 7.11 22.42
CA ALA A 57 8.19 5.67 22.61
C ALA A 57 6.73 5.19 22.72
N ARG A 58 5.72 6.08 22.55
CA ARG A 58 4.30 5.71 22.72
C ARG A 58 3.82 4.65 21.74
N MET A 59 4.45 4.54 20.58
CA MET A 59 4.14 3.53 19.56
C MET A 59 4.90 2.21 19.76
N ILE A 60 5.77 2.12 20.79
CA ILE A 60 6.60 0.95 21.06
C ILE A 60 6.03 0.20 22.27
N LYS A 61 5.75 -1.08 22.10
CA LYS A 61 5.28 -1.95 23.17
C LYS A 61 6.46 -2.37 24.07
N ASP A 62 6.41 -2.04 25.35
CA ASP A 62 7.36 -2.55 26.36
C ASP A 62 6.82 -3.83 27.00
N GLU A 63 7.47 -4.97 26.75
CA GLU A 63 7.05 -6.29 27.25
C GLU A 63 7.24 -6.48 28.77
N ARG A 64 7.96 -5.57 29.45
CA ARG A 64 8.21 -5.67 30.90
C ARG A 64 7.05 -5.13 31.73
N ILE A 65 6.18 -4.35 31.11
CA ILE A 65 5.04 -3.74 31.79
C ILE A 65 3.86 -4.72 31.74
N ARG A 66 3.31 -5.06 32.91
CA ARG A 66 2.12 -5.92 32.98
C ARG A 66 0.95 -5.22 32.29
N GLU A 67 0.44 -5.80 31.21
CA GLU A 67 -0.76 -5.30 30.54
C GLU A 67 -1.94 -5.29 31.51
N LYS A 68 -2.75 -4.23 31.44
CA LYS A 68 -4.02 -4.21 32.16
C LYS A 68 -4.95 -5.21 31.47
N GLU A 69 -5.57 -6.07 32.28
CA GLU A 69 -6.58 -7.00 31.80
C GLU A 69 -7.72 -6.23 31.11
N LEU A 70 -8.28 -6.84 30.07
CA LEU A 70 -9.39 -6.26 29.31
C LEU A 70 -10.59 -6.13 30.24
N ARG A 71 -10.86 -4.89 30.67
CA ARG A 71 -11.96 -4.58 31.56
C ARG A 71 -13.28 -4.76 30.83
N THR A 72 -14.21 -5.48 31.44
CA THR A 72 -15.58 -5.59 30.94
C THR A 72 -16.53 -4.75 31.81
N ILE A 73 -17.74 -4.51 31.33
CA ILE A 73 -18.77 -3.76 32.07
C ILE A 73 -19.11 -4.43 33.43
N PHE A 74 -18.77 -5.72 33.57
CA PHE A 74 -19.05 -6.55 34.76
C PHE A 74 -17.87 -6.66 35.73
N ASP A 75 -16.84 -5.81 35.62
CA ASP A 75 -15.70 -5.86 36.54
C ASP A 75 -16.13 -5.56 37.99
N VAL A 76 -16.00 -6.58 38.85
CA VAL A 76 -16.46 -6.59 40.24
C VAL A 76 -15.72 -5.55 41.10
N GLU A 77 -14.48 -5.22 40.74
CA GLU A 77 -13.63 -4.27 41.48
C GLU A 77 -14.09 -2.81 41.35
N GLU A 78 -14.73 -2.42 40.24
CA GLU A 78 -15.18 -1.04 39.99
C GLU A 78 -16.69 -0.84 40.13
N ALA A 79 -17.44 -1.89 40.44
CA ALA A 79 -18.89 -1.84 40.68
C ALA A 79 -19.36 -0.74 41.65
N PRO A 80 -18.68 -0.44 42.77
CA PRO A 80 -19.15 0.62 43.68
C PRO A 80 -18.96 2.05 43.16
N ASN A 81 -18.15 2.27 42.12
CA ASN A 81 -17.85 3.61 41.59
C ASN A 81 -18.59 3.96 40.29
N LYS A 82 -19.35 3.02 39.71
CA LYS A 82 -20.09 3.22 38.44
C LYS A 82 -21.60 3.46 38.63
N LEU A 83 -22.12 3.27 39.85
CA LEU A 83 -23.52 3.51 40.21
C LEU A 83 -23.60 4.70 41.18
N GLY A 84 -23.21 5.87 40.68
CA GLY A 84 -23.37 7.18 41.32
C GLY A 84 -23.87 8.19 40.30
#